data_AF-A0A917YW02-F1
#
_entry.id   AF-A0A917YW02-F1
#
_cell.length_a   1.000
_cell.length_b   1.000
_cell.length_c   1.000
_cell.angle_alpha   90.00
_cell.angle_beta   90.00
_cell.angle_gamma   90.00
#
_symmetry.space_group_name_H-M   'P 1'
#
loop_
_entity.id
_entity.type
_entity.pdbx_description
1 polymer ?
#
loop_
_entity_poly.entity_id
_entity_poly.type
_entity_poly.pdbx_seq_one_letter_code
_entity_poly.pdbx_strand_id
1 'polypeptide(L)'
;MASGSAVHTAEFIVSSARLAELYECSALLRRTRVRAEEIVDEARALLAEAEREGDPVRILMLTSQLDEARQAYRKVLNAYVTICRRINEERQEIIQAQMERERATRLSGVA
;
A
#
# COMPACT_ATOMS: atom_id res chain seq x y z
N MET A 1 -34.95 9.24 -15.01
CA MET A 1 -34.73 7.98 -14.26
C MET A 1 -33.59 7.14 -14.85
N ALA A 2 -33.54 6.87 -16.17
CA ALA A 2 -32.46 6.07 -16.79
C ALA A 2 -31.05 6.67 -16.69
N SER A 3 -30.90 8.00 -16.86
CA SER A 3 -29.59 8.66 -16.83
C SER A 3 -28.90 8.60 -15.46
N GLY A 4 -29.66 8.68 -14.36
CA GLY A 4 -29.11 8.55 -13.00
C GLY A 4 -28.62 7.13 -12.70
N SER A 5 -29.34 6.12 -13.19
CA SER A 5 -28.91 4.72 -13.05
C SER A 5 -27.62 4.42 -13.84
N ALA A 6 -27.45 5.00 -15.03
CA ALA A 6 -26.26 4.79 -15.85
C ALA A 6 -25.00 5.44 -15.23
N VAL A 7 -25.13 6.64 -14.66
CA VAL A 7 -24.03 7.35 -13.97
C VAL A 7 -23.55 6.55 -12.77
N HIS A 8 -24.46 6.07 -11.91
CA HIS A 8 -24.07 5.25 -10.75
C HIS A 8 -23.42 3.92 -11.11
N THR A 9 -23.84 3.29 -12.20
CA THR A 9 -23.15 2.09 -12.72
C THR A 9 -21.74 2.43 -13.19
N ALA A 10 -21.55 3.55 -13.89
CA ALA A 10 -20.22 3.99 -14.31
C ALA A 10 -19.31 4.31 -13.12
N GLU A 11 -19.81 5.03 -12.11
CA GLU A 11 -19.10 5.31 -10.86
C GLU A 11 -18.67 4.03 -10.15
N PHE A 12 -19.57 3.05 -10.03
CA PHE A 12 -19.26 1.76 -9.42
C PHE A 12 -18.16 1.00 -10.19
N ILE A 13 -18.22 0.98 -11.53
CA ILE A 13 -17.20 0.35 -12.36
C ILE A 13 -15.85 1.03 -12.16
N VAL A 14 -15.81 2.36 -12.17
CA VAL A 14 -14.58 3.15 -11.99
C VAL A 14 -13.98 2.92 -10.60
N SER A 15 -14.76 2.99 -9.53
CA SER A 15 -14.27 2.73 -8.17
C SER A 15 -13.82 1.28 -7.99
N SER A 16 -14.50 0.31 -8.60
CA SER A 16 -14.08 -1.09 -8.57
C SER A 16 -12.74 -1.32 -9.28
N ALA A 17 -12.53 -0.67 -10.44
CA ALA A 17 -11.27 -0.72 -11.16
C ALA A 17 -10.13 -0.08 -10.35
N ARG A 18 -10.36 1.10 -9.78
CA ARG A 18 -9.39 1.76 -8.91
C ARG A 18 -9.02 0.90 -7.69
N LEU A 19 -10.02 0.25 -7.08
CA LEU A 19 -9.79 -0.65 -5.96
C LEU A 19 -8.90 -1.84 -6.36
N ALA A 20 -9.12 -2.42 -7.55
CA ALA A 20 -8.27 -3.49 -8.09
C ALA A 20 -6.82 -3.01 -8.28
N GLU A 21 -6.60 -1.85 -8.89
CA GLU A 21 -5.27 -1.26 -9.07
C GLU A 21 -4.56 -1.02 -7.73
N LEU A 22 -5.28 -0.53 -6.72
CA LEU A 22 -4.74 -0.35 -5.37
C LEU A 22 -4.31 -1.68 -4.75
N TYR A 23 -5.07 -2.76 -4.94
CA TYR A 23 -4.68 -4.09 -4.49
C TYR A 23 -3.43 -4.60 -5.18
N GLU A 24 -3.31 -4.43 -6.49
CA GLU A 24 -2.11 -4.80 -7.25
C GLU A 24 -0.88 -4.04 -6.75
N CYS A 25 -1.02 -2.72 -6.57
CA CYS A 25 0.02 -1.87 -5.97
C CYS A 25 0.41 -2.37 -4.57
N SER A 26 -0.56 -2.71 -3.73
CA SER A 26 -0.29 -3.23 -2.38
C SER A 26 0.49 -4.55 -2.41
N ALA A 27 0.17 -5.44 -3.36
CA ALA A 27 0.84 -6.72 -3.50
C ALA A 27 2.29 -6.53 -3.95
N LEU A 28 2.53 -5.61 -4.89
CA LEU A 28 3.88 -5.23 -5.30
C LEU A 28 4.68 -4.64 -4.13
N LEU A 29 4.13 -3.64 -3.45
CA LEU A 29 4.77 -3.01 -2.29
C LEU A 29 5.06 -4.01 -1.17
N ARG A 30 4.18 -4.97 -0.92
CA ARG A 30 4.41 -6.04 0.06
C ARG A 30 5.63 -6.88 -0.31
N ARG A 31 5.77 -7.29 -1.58
CA ARG A 31 6.94 -8.05 -2.05
C ARG A 31 8.22 -7.21 -1.96
N THR A 32 8.16 -5.97 -2.41
CA THR A 32 9.29 -5.04 -2.32
C THR A 32 9.70 -4.79 -0.87
N ARG A 33 8.75 -4.71 0.07
CA ARG A 33 9.03 -4.56 1.50
C ARG A 33 9.82 -5.75 2.04
N VAL A 34 9.38 -6.97 1.72
CA VAL A 34 10.10 -8.20 2.12
C VAL A 34 11.52 -8.19 1.55
N ARG A 35 11.69 -7.85 0.27
CA ARG A 35 13.04 -7.77 -0.31
C ARG A 35 13.91 -6.70 0.34
N ALA A 36 13.34 -5.54 0.69
CA ALA A 36 14.07 -4.49 1.39
C ALA A 36 14.44 -4.89 2.83
N GLU A 37 13.61 -5.69 3.49
CA GLU A 37 13.89 -6.26 4.82
C GLU A 37 15.09 -7.22 4.76
N GLU A 38 15.10 -8.12 3.77
CA GLU A 38 16.22 -9.04 3.51
C GLU A 38 17.54 -8.28 3.31
N ILE A 39 17.55 -7.19 2.52
CA ILE A 39 18.74 -6.37 2.27
C ILE A 39 19.24 -5.72 3.57
N VAL A 40 18.34 -5.27 4.44
CA VAL A 40 18.72 -4.72 5.75
C VAL A 40 19.37 -5.78 6.62
N ASP A 41 18.85 -7.00 6.62
CA ASP A 41 19.39 -8.11 7.40
C ASP A 41 20.74 -8.60 6.85
N GLU A 42 20.90 -8.67 5.53
CA GLU A 42 22.18 -8.92 4.86
C GLU A 42 23.23 -7.86 5.24
N ALA A 43 22.87 -6.57 5.18
CA ALA A 43 23.78 -5.47 5.55
C ALA A 43 24.17 -5.52 7.04
N ARG A 44 23.26 -5.91 7.94
CA ARG A 44 23.56 -6.12 9.36
C ARG A 44 24.55 -7.27 9.56
N ALA A 45 24.37 -8.38 8.86
CA ALA A 45 25.26 -9.53 8.97
C ALA A 45 26.68 -9.18 8.51
N LEU A 46 26.81 -8.46 7.39
CA LEU A 46 28.09 -7.97 6.89
C LEU A 46 28.77 -7.00 7.86
N LEU A 47 28.01 -6.08 8.46
CA LEU A 47 28.55 -5.16 9.45
C LEU A 47 29.09 -5.90 10.68
N ALA A 48 28.33 -6.87 11.21
CA ALA A 48 28.75 -7.68 12.35
C ALA A 48 29.98 -8.57 12.03
N GLU A 49 30.16 -8.98 10.77
CA GLU A 49 31.39 -9.62 10.33
C GLU A 49 32.57 -8.66 10.36
N ALA A 50 32.45 -7.47 9.77
CA ALA A 50 33.50 -6.45 9.76
C ALA A 50 33.90 -6.00 11.17
N GLU A 51 32.93 -5.88 12.08
CA GLU A 51 33.15 -5.59 13.51
C GLU A 51 33.99 -6.67 14.20
N ARG A 52 33.76 -7.95 13.88
CA ARG A 52 34.55 -9.06 14.42
C ARG A 52 35.97 -9.12 13.85
N GLU A 53 36.12 -8.77 12.57
CA GLU A 53 37.42 -8.72 11.90
C GLU A 53 38.25 -7.49 12.32
N GLY A 54 37.61 -6.47 12.90
CA GLY A 54 38.27 -5.24 13.36
C GLY A 54 38.73 -4.35 12.20
N ASP A 55 38.02 -4.36 11.06
CA ASP A 55 38.31 -3.50 9.91
C ASP A 55 37.53 -2.17 10.02
N PRO A 56 38.15 -1.08 10.52
CA PRO A 56 37.44 0.18 10.77
C PRO A 56 36.93 0.85 9.50
N VAL A 57 37.59 0.63 8.35
CA VAL A 57 37.18 1.23 7.08
C VAL A 57 35.93 0.51 6.56
N ARG A 58 35.94 -0.83 6.59
CA ARG A 58 34.78 -1.65 6.20
C ARG A 58 33.59 -1.42 7.13
N ILE A 59 33.80 -1.29 8.43
CA ILE A 59 32.76 -0.95 9.42
C ILE A 59 32.08 0.39 9.08
N LEU A 60 32.86 1.43 8.81
CA LEU A 60 32.31 2.76 8.48
C LEU A 60 31.46 2.71 7.21
N MET A 61 31.96 2.06 6.15
CA MET A 61 31.25 1.91 4.89
C MET A 61 29.93 1.12 5.07
N LEU A 62 29.99 -0.03 5.74
CA LEU A 62 28.82 -0.89 5.96
C LEU A 62 27.77 -0.24 6.87
N THR A 63 28.19 0.61 7.81
CA THR A 63 27.27 1.41 8.63
C THR A 63 26.45 2.36 7.75
N SER A 64 27.09 3.06 6.82
CA SER A 64 26.40 3.93 5.87
C SER A 64 25.42 3.16 4.99
N GLN A 65 25.85 2.02 4.44
CA GLN A 65 25.00 1.16 3.60
C GLN A 65 23.80 0.60 4.36
N LEU A 66 23.99 0.20 5.62
CA LEU A 66 22.91 -0.25 6.49
C LEU A 66 21.88 0.86 6.72
N ASP A 67 22.33 2.09 6.95
CA ASP A 67 21.42 3.22 7.14
C ASP A 67 20.66 3.57 5.85
N GLU A 68 21.30 3.50 4.69
CA GLU A 68 20.62 3.63 3.38
C GLU A 68 19.57 2.54 3.18
N ALA A 69 19.91 1.28 3.45
CA ALA A 69 18.99 0.14 3.37
C ALA A 69 17.78 0.33 4.29
N ARG A 70 18.00 0.79 5.54
CA ARG A 70 16.93 1.10 6.50
C ARG A 70 16.03 2.23 6.00
N GLN A 71 16.59 3.26 5.39
CA GLN A 71 15.81 4.35 4.80
C GLN A 71 14.95 3.87 3.63
N ALA A 72 15.51 3.05 2.74
CA ALA A 72 14.76 2.44 1.64
C ALA A 72 13.62 1.56 2.14
N TYR A 73 13.88 0.70 3.13
CA TYR A 73 12.85 -0.12 3.78
C TYR A 73 11.72 0.74 4.36
N ARG A 74 12.05 1.81 5.10
CA ARG A 74 11.05 2.73 5.66
C ARG A 74 10.19 3.40 4.59
N LYS A 75 10.80 3.83 3.47
CA LYS A 75 10.05 4.42 2.35
C LYS A 75 9.02 3.43 1.80
N VAL A 76 9.41 2.18 1.57
CA VAL A 76 8.51 1.14 1.04
C VAL A 76 7.42 0.78 2.06
N LEU A 77 7.77 0.65 3.35
CA LEU A 77 6.80 0.40 4.41
C LEU A 77 5.75 1.51 4.52
N ASN A 78 6.17 2.77 4.48
CA ASN A 78 5.26 3.91 4.54
C ASN A 78 4.33 3.96 3.33
N ALA A 79 4.85 3.68 2.14
CA ALA A 79 4.04 3.58 0.92
C ALA A 79 3.01 2.43 1.03
N TYR A 80 3.43 1.25 1.50
CA TYR A 80 2.55 0.10 1.70
C TYR A 80 1.40 0.41 2.67
N VAL A 81 1.71 0.98 3.84
CA VAL A 81 0.70 1.38 4.84
C VAL A 81 -0.28 2.42 4.27
N THR A 82 0.23 3.37 3.49
CA THR A 82 -0.59 4.40 2.84
C THR A 82 -1.57 3.78 1.84
N ILE A 83 -1.10 2.87 0.99
CA ILE A 83 -1.96 2.16 0.04
C ILE A 83 -2.99 1.29 0.76
N CYS A 84 -2.62 0.56 1.81
CA CYS A 84 -3.58 -0.21 2.61
C CYS A 84 -4.68 0.68 3.22
N ARG A 85 -4.33 1.88 3.68
CA ARG A 85 -5.33 2.85 4.15
C ARG A 85 -6.26 3.27 3.01
N ARG A 86 -5.71 3.61 1.85
CA ARG A 86 -6.50 4.03 0.69
C ARG A 86 -7.45 2.93 0.19
N ILE A 87 -7.03 1.66 0.23
CA ILE A 87 -7.89 0.50 -0.06
C ILE A 87 -9.10 0.47 0.88
N ASN A 88 -8.89 0.69 2.18
CA ASN A 88 -9.97 0.70 3.15
C ASN A 88 -10.91 1.89 2.93
N GLU A 89 -10.38 3.07 2.65
CA GLU A 89 -11.18 4.27 2.30
C GLU A 89 -12.04 4.00 1.08
N GLU A 90 -11.46 3.55 -0.04
CA GLU A 90 -12.19 3.30 -1.29
C GLU A 90 -13.26 2.21 -1.09
N ARG A 91 -12.98 1.17 -0.28
CA ARG A 91 -13.99 0.17 0.09
C ARG A 91 -15.18 0.78 0.84
N GLN A 92 -14.91 1.66 1.80
CA GLN A 92 -15.98 2.33 2.56
C GLN A 92 -16.79 3.28 1.67
N GLU A 93 -16.13 4.02 0.77
CA GLU A 93 -16.78 4.88 -0.21
C GLU A 93 -17.73 4.08 -1.11
N ILE A 94 -17.30 2.91 -1.61
CA ILE A 94 -18.16 2.02 -2.42
C ILE A 94 -19.37 1.52 -1.62
N ILE A 95 -19.16 1.05 -0.38
CA ILE A 95 -20.26 0.54 0.46
C ILE A 95 -21.26 1.66 0.77
N GLN A 96 -20.77 2.85 1.12
CA GLN A 96 -21.62 4.00 1.43
C GLN A 96 -22.47 4.42 0.22
N ALA A 97 -21.87 4.48 -0.98
CA ALA A 97 -22.58 4.80 -2.22
C ALA A 97 -23.68 3.76 -2.54
N GLN A 98 -23.43 2.48 -2.28
CA GLN A 98 -24.44 1.43 -2.43
C GLN A 98 -25.60 1.58 -1.44
N MET A 99 -25.31 1.86 -0.17
CA MET A 99 -26.34 2.08 0.86
C MET A 99 -27.21 3.30 0.56
N GLU A 100 -26.60 4.40 0.11
CA GLU A 100 -27.33 5.61 -0.28
C GLU A 100 -28.26 5.36 -1.47
N ARG A 101 -27.79 4.59 -2.46
CA ARG A 101 -28.63 4.15 -3.58
C ARG A 101 -29.82 3.30 -3.13
N GLU A 102 -29.59 2.33 -2.25
CA GLU A 102 -30.68 1.50 -1.71
C GLU A 102 -31.71 2.35 -0.98
N ARG A 103 -31.27 3.31 -0.16
CA ARG A 103 -32.16 4.25 0.55
C ARG A 103 -32.97 5.11 -0.43
N ALA A 104 -32.33 5.69 -1.45
CA ALA A 104 -33.02 6.49 -2.47
C ALA A 104 -34.07 5.66 -3.24
N THR A 105 -33.74 4.40 -3.55
CA THR A 105 -34.66 3.47 -4.23
C THR A 105 -35.85 3.12 -3.34
N ARG A 106 -35.62 2.85 -2.04
CA ARG A 106 -36.70 2.59 -1.07
C ARG A 106 -37.63 3.79 -0.89
N LEU A 107 -37.10 5.01 -0.86
CA LEU A 107 -37.91 6.23 -0.72
C LEU A 107 -38.71 6.56 -1.99
N SER A 108 -38.19 6.23 -3.18
CA SER A 108 -38.87 6.44 -4.45
C SER A 108 -39.98 5.41 -4.76
N GLY A 109 -40.02 4.27 -4.05
CA GLY A 109 -40.97 3.18 -4.28
C GLY A 109 -42.20 3.15 -3.37
N VAL A 110 -42.41 4.18 -2.52
CA VAL A 110 -43.58 4.30 -1.62
C VAL A 110 -44.64 5.27 -2.22
N ALA A 111 -44.86 5.21 -3.54
CA ALA A 111 -45.91 5.98 -4.23
C ALA A 111 -47.00 5.05 -4.75
#